data_AF-A0A968PC74-F1
#
_entry.id   AF-A0A968PC74-F1
#
_cell.length_a   1.000
_cell.length_b   1.000
_cell.length_c   1.000
_cell.angle_alpha   90.00
_cell.angle_beta   90.00
_cell.angle_gamma   90.00
#
_symmetry.space_group_name_H-M   'P 1'
#
loop_
_entity.id
_entity.type
_entity.pdbx_description
1 polymer ?
#
loop_
_entity_poly.entity_id
_entity_poly.type
_entity_poly.pdbx_seq_one_letter_code
_entity_poly.pdbx_strand_id
1 'polypeptide(L)'
;MHPTLLQGLIRHFNSEIPQKKMCGQLIFVTHETALLDAEAKNAALRRDQVYLTEKDASGAARLYSVAEFNERNNLNMRKRYLQGRYGALPALGSFKD
;
A
#
# COMPACT_ATOMS: atom_id res chain seq x y z
N MET A 1 8.12 12.14 7.33
CA MET A 1 6.75 12.69 7.48
C MET A 1 6.01 11.81 8.48
N HIS A 2 5.27 12.39 9.44
CA HIS A 2 4.50 11.60 10.40
C HIS A 2 3.38 10.80 9.70
N PRO A 3 3.12 9.53 10.04
CA PRO A 3 2.12 8.69 9.35
C PRO A 3 0.73 9.33 9.29
N THR A 4 0.31 10.00 10.36
CA THR A 4 -0.97 10.72 10.42
C THR A 4 -1.08 11.84 9.38
N LEU A 5 0.01 12.57 9.13
CA LEU A 5 0.01 13.65 8.12
C LEU A 5 -0.12 13.07 6.72
N LEU A 6 0.59 11.98 6.44
CA LEU A 6 0.53 11.28 5.15
C LEU A 6 -0.88 10.73 4.88
N GLN A 7 -1.51 10.11 5.88
CA GLN A 7 -2.90 9.67 5.78
C GLN A 7 -3.86 10.85 5.52
N GLY A 8 -3.66 11.98 6.18
CA GLY A 8 -4.46 13.19 5.96
C GLY A 8 -4.35 13.71 4.52
N LEU A 9 -3.13 13.76 3.98
CA LEU A 9 -2.87 14.18 2.59
C LEU A 9 -3.58 13.25 1.58
N ILE A 10 -3.42 11.94 1.74
CA ILE A 10 -4.03 10.95 0.84
C ILE A 10 -5.56 11.03 0.89
N ARG A 11 -6.14 11.17 2.09
CA ARG A 11 -7.59 11.35 2.27
C ARG A 11 -8.08 12.65 1.63
N HIS A 12 -7.28 13.71 1.68
CA HIS A 12 -7.62 14.97 1.02
C HIS A 12 -7.68 14.79 -0.51
N PHE A 13 -6.69 14.12 -1.09
CA PHE A 13 -6.67 13.79 -2.52
C PHE A 13 -7.82 12.86 -2.94
N ASN A 14 -8.14 11.87 -2.10
CA ASN A 14 -9.24 10.92 -2.34
C ASN A 14 -10.62 11.50 -1.96
N SER A 15 -10.73 12.78 -1.59
CA SER A 15 -12.00 13.36 -1.15
C SER A 15 -13.01 13.44 -2.31
N GLU A 16 -14.17 12.84 -2.11
CA GLU A 16 -15.29 12.90 -3.07
C GLU A 16 -16.18 14.15 -2.88
N ILE A 17 -15.83 15.05 -1.95
CA ILE A 17 -16.57 16.29 -1.73
C ILE A 17 -16.40 17.17 -2.97
N PRO A 18 -17.48 17.57 -3.67
CA PRO A 18 -17.40 18.25 -4.96
C PRO A 18 -16.50 19.50 -4.95
N GLN A 19 -16.54 20.29 -3.87
CA GLN A 19 -15.73 21.51 -3.72
C GLN A 19 -14.24 21.24 -3.42
N LYS A 20 -13.88 20.00 -3.08
CA LYS A 20 -12.51 19.56 -2.77
C LYS A 20 -11.98 18.50 -3.73
N LYS A 21 -12.74 18.20 -4.80
CA LYS A 21 -12.36 17.19 -5.77
C LYS A 21 -11.11 17.63 -6.50
N MET A 22 -9.99 16.96 -6.25
CA MET A 22 -8.76 17.20 -6.99
C MET A 22 -8.86 16.56 -8.38
N CYS A 23 -8.47 17.30 -9.42
CA CYS A 23 -8.52 16.83 -10.81
C CYS A 23 -7.20 16.19 -11.29
N GLY A 24 -6.45 15.53 -10.40
CA GLY A 24 -5.13 14.97 -10.70
C GLY A 24 -4.89 13.58 -10.12
N GLN A 25 -3.81 12.94 -10.54
CA GLN A 25 -3.38 11.63 -10.04
C GLN A 25 -2.18 11.79 -9.10
N LEU A 26 -2.26 11.21 -7.91
CA LEU A 26 -1.15 11.13 -6.96
C LEU A 26 -0.50 9.75 -7.04
N ILE A 27 0.74 9.69 -7.53
CA ILE A 27 1.57 8.48 -7.54
C ILE A 27 2.76 8.75 -6.61
N PHE A 28 2.98 7.86 -5.65
CA PHE A 28 4.07 8.00 -4.68
C PHE A 28 4.57 6.62 -4.24
N VAL A 29 5.77 6.59 -3.69
CA VAL A 29 6.38 5.41 -3.07
C VAL A 29 6.59 5.67 -1.58
N THR A 30 6.45 4.63 -0.75
CA THR A 30 6.67 4.75 0.69
C THR A 30 7.00 3.39 1.30
N HIS A 31 7.72 3.41 2.42
CA HIS A 31 7.89 2.25 3.31
C HIS A 31 6.90 2.26 4.49
N GLU A 32 6.00 3.25 4.54
CA GLU A 32 5.05 3.41 5.64
C GLU A 32 3.90 2.41 5.58
N THR A 33 3.95 1.39 6.43
CA THR A 33 2.94 0.33 6.50
C THR A 33 1.60 0.79 7.06
N ALA A 34 1.54 1.89 7.82
CA ALA A 34 0.31 2.44 8.38
C ALA A 34 -0.68 2.93 7.31
N LEU A 35 -0.25 3.11 6.05
CA LEU A 35 -1.16 3.38 4.93
C LEU A 35 -1.95 2.15 4.48
N LEU A 36 -1.46 0.96 4.80
CA LEU A 36 -2.15 -0.29 4.51
C LEU A 36 -3.24 -0.62 5.54
N ASP A 37 -3.42 0.24 6.54
CA ASP A 37 -4.40 -0.03 7.59
C ASP A 37 -5.81 0.15 7.04
N ALA A 38 -6.55 -0.95 7.08
CA ALA A 38 -7.89 -1.07 6.57
C ALA A 38 -8.85 -1.29 7.74
N GLU A 39 -8.97 -0.31 8.63
CA GLU A 39 -10.26 -0.18 9.30
C GLU A 39 -11.25 0.21 8.20
N ALA A 40 -12.16 -0.70 7.87
CA ALA A 40 -12.98 -0.65 6.65
C ALA A 40 -13.82 0.63 6.46
N LYS A 41 -13.91 1.50 7.48
CA LYS A 41 -14.57 2.80 7.40
C LYS A 41 -13.60 4.00 7.21
N ASN A 42 -12.30 3.82 7.41
CA ASN A 42 -11.30 4.90 7.45
C ASN A 42 -10.00 4.61 6.68
N ALA A 43 -9.97 3.57 5.83
CA ALA A 43 -8.80 3.22 5.02
C ALA A 43 -8.40 4.39 4.10
N ALA A 44 -7.12 4.78 4.12
CA ALA A 44 -6.63 5.85 3.25
C ALA A 44 -6.47 5.38 1.78
N LEU A 45 -6.19 4.09 1.60
CA LEU A 45 -5.98 3.44 0.31
C LEU A 45 -6.83 2.18 0.19
N ARG A 46 -7.42 1.98 -0.98
CA ARG A 46 -8.03 0.70 -1.36
C ARG A 46 -6.97 -0.27 -1.89
N ARG A 47 -7.30 -1.57 -1.94
CA ARG A 47 -6.37 -2.62 -2.40
C ARG A 47 -5.91 -2.43 -3.85
N ASP A 48 -6.80 -1.95 -4.72
CA ASP A 48 -6.50 -1.64 -6.13
C ASP A 48 -5.59 -0.41 -6.29
N GLN A 49 -5.39 0.38 -5.24
CA GLN A 49 -4.51 1.55 -5.22
C GLN A 49 -3.12 1.23 -4.63
N VAL A 50 -2.87 -0.01 -4.20
CA VAL A 50 -1.59 -0.42 -3.59
C VAL A 50 -0.87 -1.39 -4.50
N TYR A 51 0.38 -1.02 -4.82
CA TYR A 51 1.31 -1.86 -5.54
C TYR A 51 2.52 -2.15 -4.65
N LEU A 52 2.99 -3.39 -4.70
CA LEU A 52 4.16 -3.85 -3.98
C LEU A 52 5.29 -4.12 -4.98
N THR A 53 6.52 -3.91 -4.52
CA THR A 53 7.72 -4.21 -5.30
C THR A 53 8.60 -5.15 -4.49
N GLU A 54 9.06 -6.22 -5.13
CA GLU A 54 10.06 -7.11 -4.55
C GLU A 54 11.14 -7.42 -5.60
N LYS A 55 12.32 -7.84 -5.13
CA LYS A 55 13.39 -8.30 -6.01
C LYS A 55 13.40 -9.83 -6.05
N ASP A 56 13.55 -10.39 -7.25
CA ASP A 56 13.82 -11.81 -7.39
C ASP A 56 15.29 -12.15 -7.11
N ALA A 57 15.64 -13.44 -7.21
CA ALA A 57 17.00 -13.93 -6.98
C ALA A 57 18.03 -13.36 -7.99
N SER A 58 17.60 -12.90 -9.17
CA SER A 58 18.46 -12.23 -10.15
C SER A 58 18.65 -10.74 -9.86
N GLY A 59 17.98 -10.21 -8.83
CA GLY A 59 17.97 -8.79 -8.48
C GLY A 59 16.99 -7.95 -9.31
N ALA A 60 16.23 -8.56 -10.22
CA ALA A 60 15.23 -7.87 -11.01
C ALA A 60 14.02 -7.51 -10.14
N ALA A 61 13.50 -6.29 -10.32
CA ALA A 61 12.35 -5.81 -9.57
C ALA A 61 11.04 -6.23 -10.25
N ARG A 62 10.11 -6.78 -9.46
CA ARG A 62 8.76 -7.11 -9.88
C ARG A 62 7.76 -6.21 -9.16
N LEU A 63 6.92 -5.52 -9.92
CA LEU A 63 5.82 -4.69 -9.44
C LEU A 63 4.49 -5.44 -9.63
N TYR A 64 3.64 -5.52 -8.61
CA TYR A 64 2.36 -6.20 -8.67
C TYR A 64 1.34 -5.57 -7.72
N SER A 65 0.05 -5.68 -8.04
CA SER A 65 -1.04 -5.09 -7.26
C SER A 65 -1.48 -6.00 -6.11
N VAL A 66 -1.82 -5.40 -4.97
CA VAL A 66 -2.46 -6.15 -3.85
C VAL A 66 -3.86 -6.66 -4.23
N ALA A 67 -4.49 -6.08 -5.25
CA ALA A 67 -5.76 -6.54 -5.78
C ALA A 67 -5.67 -7.87 -6.54
N GLU A 68 -4.48 -8.28 -7.00
CA GLU A 68 -4.28 -9.56 -7.69
C GLU A 68 -4.45 -10.77 -6.74
N PHE A 69 -4.39 -10.54 -5.43
CA PHE A 69 -4.63 -11.58 -4.43
C PHE A 69 -6.14 -11.83 -4.25
N ASN A 70 -6.59 -13.07 -4.47
CA ASN A 70 -7.99 -13.45 -4.32
C ASN A 70 -8.42 -13.55 -2.83
N GLU A 71 -8.66 -12.41 -2.20
CA GLU A 71 -9.01 -12.29 -0.78
C GLU A 71 -10.28 -11.44 -0.60
N ARG A 72 -11.05 -11.69 0.48
CA ARG A 72 -12.24 -10.89 0.81
C ARG A 72 -11.85 -9.45 1.16
N ASN A 73 -12.66 -8.47 0.73
CA ASN A 73 -12.40 -7.04 0.91
C ASN A 73 -12.32 -6.56 2.38
N ASN A 74 -12.87 -7.33 3.33
CA ASN A 74 -12.94 -6.95 4.75
C ASN A 74 -11.74 -7.44 5.58
N LEU A 75 -10.63 -7.77 4.95
CA LEU A 75 -9.42 -8.23 5.63
C LEU A 75 -8.46 -7.06 5.91
N ASN A 76 -7.83 -7.08 7.09
CA ASN A 76 -6.82 -6.08 7.44
C ASN A 76 -5.56 -6.29 6.57
N MET A 77 -5.40 -5.42 5.56
CA MET A 77 -4.33 -5.49 4.56
C MET A 77 -2.95 -5.32 5.20
N ARG A 78 -2.79 -4.40 6.16
CA ARG A 78 -1.53 -4.22 6.91
C ARG A 78 -1.09 -5.49 7.64
N LYS A 79 -2.01 -6.13 8.37
CA LYS A 79 -1.72 -7.38 9.10
C LYS A 79 -1.28 -8.49 8.15
N ARG A 80 -1.95 -8.62 7.00
CA ARG A 80 -1.62 -9.61 5.96
C ARG A 80 -0.24 -9.36 5.36
N TYR A 81 0.07 -8.10 5.06
CA TYR A 81 1.40 -7.68 4.59
C TYR A 81 2.50 -8.04 5.62
N LEU A 82 2.31 -7.66 6.89
CA LEU A 82 3.28 -7.96 7.96
C LEU A 82 3.44 -9.46 8.25
N GLN A 83 2.45 -10.28 7.89
CA GLN A 83 2.53 -11.75 7.93
C GLN A 83 3.22 -12.36 6.70
N GLY A 84 3.68 -11.55 5.75
CA GLY A 84 4.35 -11.99 4.54
C GLY A 84 3.44 -12.52 3.44
N ARG A 85 2.11 -12.39 3.58
CA ARG A 85 1.16 -12.97 2.60
C ARG A 85 1.24 -12.36 1.22
N TYR A 86 1.71 -11.12 1.13
CA TYR A 86 1.83 -10.41 -0.14
C TYR A 86 3.27 -10.34 -0.66
N GLY A 87 4.25 -10.96 0.01
CA GLY A 87 5.67 -10.75 -0.33
C GLY A 87 6.13 -9.33 -0.01
N ALA A 88 7.16 -8.85 -0.71
CA ALA A 88 7.73 -7.50 -0.59
C ALA A 88 8.15 -7.05 0.82
N LEU A 89 8.31 -7.99 1.77
CA LEU A 89 8.87 -7.67 3.08
C LEU A 89 10.38 -7.37 2.94
N PRO A 90 10.91 -6.39 3.70
CA PRO A 90 12.35 -6.10 3.68
C PRO A 90 13.17 -7.34 4.08
N ALA A 91 14.07 -7.77 3.20
CA ALA A 91 15.07 -8.78 3.52
C ALA A 91 16.22 -8.13 4.30
N LEU A 92 16.34 -8.44 5.58
CA LEU A 92 17.44 -7.95 6.45
C LEU A 92 18.66 -8.90 6.47
N GLY A 93 18.59 -10.05 5.80
CA GLY A 93 19.70 -11.00 5.63
C GLY A 93 20.46 -10.79 4.32
N SER A 94 21.57 -11.52 4.10
CA SER A 94 22.24 -11.49 2.80
C SER A 94 21.34 -12.13 1.76
N PHE A 95 21.16 -11.46 0.61
CA PHE A 95 20.68 -12.09 -0.61
C PHE A 95 21.68 -13.21 -0.92
N LYS A 96 21.39 -14.46 -0.53
CA LYS A 96 22.22 -15.59 -0.92
C LYS A 96 21.78 -15.99 -2.32
N ASP A 97 22.76 -15.94 -3.22
CA ASP A 97 22.71 -16.45 -4.60
C ASP A 97 22.16 -17.89 -4.66
#